data_AF-A0AAN5CKJ9-F1
#
_entry.id   AF-A0AAN5CKJ9-F1
#
_cell.length_a   1.000
_cell.length_b   1.000
_cell.length_c   1.000
_cell.angle_alpha   90.00
_cell.angle_beta   90.00
_cell.angle_gamma   90.00
#
_symmetry.space_group_name_H-M   'P 1'
#
loop_
_entity.id
_entity.type
_entity.pdbx_description
1 polymer ?
#
loop_
_entity_poly.entity_id
_entity_poly.type
_entity_poly.pdbx_seq_one_letter_code
_entity_poly.pdbx_strand_id
1 'polypeptide(L)'
;VDYCASKFGAVGFHESISAELRKLCECHVKTTLICPYYINTGMFDGVQTKSPILMPILQPEYVVNCVMEAVLTNKGEMQIPRFMYFCTAMAAILPTEATAILSDYFGISETMDTFVGRQDFSLKVLPVKWSPV
;
A
#
# COMPACT_ATOMS: atom_id res chain seq x y z
N VAL A 1 1.67 1.25 13.46
CA VAL A 1 2.82 0.35 13.17
C VAL A 1 2.37 -0.87 12.37
N ASP A 2 1.26 -1.50 12.74
CA ASP A 2 0.79 -2.78 12.17
C ASP A 2 0.46 -2.75 10.67
N TYR A 3 -0.11 -1.64 10.18
CA TYR A 3 -0.42 -1.47 8.75
C TYR A 3 0.86 -1.52 7.89
N CYS A 4 1.86 -0.69 8.22
CA CYS A 4 3.11 -0.62 7.48
C CYS A 4 3.88 -1.94 7.55
N ALA A 5 3.93 -2.55 8.75
CA ALA A 5 4.57 -3.87 8.93
C ALA A 5 3.93 -4.94 8.06
N SER A 6 2.59 -5.00 8.00
CA SER A 6 1.85 -5.97 7.18
C SER A 6 2.08 -5.74 5.68
N LYS A 7 2.10 -4.49 5.22
CA LYS A 7 2.35 -4.16 3.81
C LYS A 7 3.78 -4.46 3.38
N PHE A 8 4.76 -4.16 4.24
CA PHE A 8 6.16 -4.53 3.97
C PHE A 8 6.36 -6.05 3.99
N GLY A 9 5.69 -6.76 4.91
CA GLY A 9 5.68 -8.22 4.93
C GLY A 9 5.12 -8.84 3.63
N ALA A 10 4.09 -8.23 3.04
CA ALA A 10 3.55 -8.68 1.75
C ALA A 10 4.56 -8.51 0.58
N VAL A 11 5.37 -7.44 0.59
CA VAL A 11 6.45 -7.22 -0.38
C VAL A 11 7.50 -8.33 -0.26
N GLY A 12 8.02 -8.56 0.95
CA GLY A 12 9.04 -9.60 1.17
C GLY A 12 8.54 -11.02 0.88
N PHE A 13 7.26 -11.29 1.17
CA PHE A 13 6.61 -12.54 0.79
C PHE A 13 6.57 -12.71 -0.74
N HIS A 14 6.14 -11.68 -1.47
CA HIS A 14 6.08 -11.69 -2.93
C HIS A 14 7.46 -11.90 -3.56
N GLU A 15 8.49 -11.21 -3.08
CA GLU A 15 9.86 -11.36 -3.57
C GLU A 15 10.35 -12.81 -3.41
N SER A 16 10.12 -13.39 -2.24
CA SER A 16 10.55 -14.75 -1.90
C SER A 16 9.86 -15.80 -2.78
N ILE A 17 8.52 -15.76 -2.86
CA ILE A 17 7.76 -16.73 -3.66
C ILE A 17 8.04 -16.57 -5.16
N SER A 18 8.24 -15.33 -5.64
CA SER A 18 8.58 -15.08 -7.04
C SER A 18 9.95 -15.64 -7.42
N ALA A 19 10.92 -15.60 -6.49
CA ALA A 19 12.22 -16.21 -6.70
C ALA A 19 12.14 -17.75 -6.75
N GLU A 20 11.36 -18.36 -5.86
CA GLU A 20 11.13 -19.82 -5.86
C GLU A 20 10.44 -20.30 -7.14
N LEU A 21 9.36 -19.62 -7.55
CA LEU A 21 8.63 -19.95 -8.79
C LEU A 21 9.50 -19.82 -10.05
N ARG A 22 10.43 -18.85 -10.09
CA ARG A 22 11.40 -18.71 -11.19
C ARG A 22 12.36 -19.88 -11.24
N LYS A 23 12.80 -20.39 -10.08
CA LYS A 23 13.73 -21.53 -10.00
C LYS A 23 13.08 -22.85 -10.43
N LEU A 24 11.77 -23.01 -10.23
CA LEU A 24 11.06 -24.26 -10.49
C LEU A 24 10.81 -24.56 -12.00
N CYS A 25 11.25 -23.69 -12.93
CA CYS A 25 11.25 -23.82 -14.40
C CYS A 25 9.94 -24.21 -15.13
N GLU A 26 8.91 -24.70 -14.43
CA GLU A 26 7.66 -25.27 -14.98
C GLU A 26 6.41 -24.49 -14.54
N CYS A 27 6.57 -23.37 -13.81
CA CYS A 27 5.44 -22.64 -13.27
C CYS A 27 4.81 -21.71 -14.32
N HIS A 28 3.66 -22.13 -14.86
CA HIS A 28 2.71 -21.29 -15.60
C HIS A 28 2.06 -20.19 -14.72
N VAL A 29 2.40 -20.15 -13.43
CA VAL A 29 1.88 -19.17 -12.46
C VAL A 29 2.73 -17.91 -12.50
N LYS A 30 2.10 -16.76 -12.78
CA LYS A 30 2.71 -15.44 -12.70
C LYS A 30 2.22 -14.72 -11.45
N THR A 31 3.11 -14.00 -10.80
CA THR A 31 2.83 -13.19 -9.62
C THR A 31 3.02 -11.71 -9.97
N THR A 32 2.14 -10.86 -9.43
CA THR A 32 2.17 -9.40 -9.65
C THR A 32 2.04 -8.71 -8.30
N LEU A 33 3.07 -7.95 -7.91
CA LEU A 33 3.04 -7.09 -6.72
C LEU A 33 2.50 -5.71 -7.09
N ILE A 34 1.55 -5.21 -6.31
CA ILE A 34 0.96 -3.89 -6.52
C ILE A 34 1.20 -3.06 -5.26
N CYS A 35 1.89 -1.93 -5.44
CA CYS A 35 2.23 -1.00 -4.37
C CYS A 35 1.67 0.38 -4.72
N PRO A 36 0.38 0.63 -4.47
CA PRO A 36 -0.21 1.95 -4.65
C PRO A 36 0.11 2.85 -3.45
N TYR A 37 0.18 4.15 -3.71
CA TYR A 37 0.14 5.19 -2.69
C TYR A 37 -1.29 5.35 -2.16
N TYR A 38 -1.59 6.47 -1.49
CA TYR A 38 -2.92 6.72 -0.93
C TYR A 38 -4.00 6.72 -2.00
N ILE A 39 -5.07 5.96 -1.76
CA ILE A 39 -6.24 5.85 -2.64
C ILE A 39 -7.44 6.44 -1.90
N ASN A 40 -8.22 7.26 -2.60
CA ASN A 40 -9.42 7.90 -2.08
C ASN A 40 -10.60 6.91 -1.97
N THR A 41 -10.48 5.90 -1.11
CA THR A 41 -11.51 4.87 -0.85
C THR A 41 -12.27 5.08 0.46
N GLY A 42 -12.05 6.20 1.16
CA GLY A 42 -12.49 6.42 2.53
C GLY A 42 -11.55 5.85 3.59
N MET A 43 -10.60 4.98 3.21
CA MET A 43 -9.63 4.40 4.16
C MET A 43 -8.62 5.44 4.64
N PHE A 44 -8.18 6.35 3.76
CA PHE A 44 -7.14 7.35 4.03
C PHE A 44 -7.71 8.78 4.15
N ASP A 45 -8.94 8.90 4.66
CA ASP A 45 -9.57 10.20 4.84
C ASP A 45 -8.80 11.05 5.85
N GLY A 46 -8.58 12.31 5.48
CA GLY A 46 -7.80 13.27 6.27
C GLY A 46 -6.30 13.26 5.99
N VAL A 47 -5.77 12.28 5.23
CA VAL A 47 -4.35 12.25 4.88
C VAL A 47 -3.98 13.45 4.01
N GLN A 48 -2.93 14.16 4.44
CA GLN A 48 -2.38 15.32 3.74
C GLN A 48 -0.98 14.98 3.22
N THR A 49 -0.74 15.22 1.94
CA THR A 49 0.59 15.05 1.34
C THR A 49 1.22 16.41 1.09
N LYS A 50 2.44 16.65 1.58
CA LYS A 50 3.16 17.94 1.42
C LYS A 50 3.41 18.33 -0.04
N SER A 51 3.49 17.34 -0.95
CA SER A 51 3.69 17.56 -2.39
C SER A 51 2.64 16.80 -3.22
N PRO A 52 1.43 17.36 -3.39
CA PRO A 52 0.35 16.70 -4.13
C PRO A 52 0.61 16.59 -5.63
N ILE A 53 1.50 17.43 -6.18
CA ILE A 53 1.92 17.35 -7.59
C ILE A 53 2.76 16.09 -7.83
N LEU A 54 3.60 15.73 -6.87
CA LEU A 54 4.55 14.62 -6.97
C LEU A 54 3.94 13.30 -6.49
N MET A 55 3.14 13.37 -5.44
CA MET A 55 2.48 12.25 -4.78
C MET A 55 0.98 12.54 -4.61
N PRO A 56 0.21 12.53 -5.71
CA PRO A 56 -1.23 12.76 -5.64
C PRO A 56 -1.96 11.59 -4.98
N ILE A 57 -3.05 11.90 -4.26
CA ILE A 57 -4.02 10.89 -3.83
C ILE A 57 -4.70 10.31 -5.08
N LEU A 58 -4.71 8.99 -5.19
CA LEU A 58 -5.15 8.27 -6.37
C LEU A 58 -6.66 8.01 -6.33
N GLN A 59 -7.32 8.10 -7.49
CA GLN A 59 -8.71 7.69 -7.62
C GLN A 59 -8.81 6.16 -7.74
N PRO A 60 -9.79 5.51 -7.07
CA PRO A 60 -9.94 4.05 -7.09
C PRO A 60 -10.03 3.48 -8.50
N GLU A 61 -10.78 4.13 -9.40
CA GLU A 61 -11.03 3.68 -10.77
C GLU A 61 -9.72 3.63 -11.57
N TYR A 62 -8.85 4.62 -11.37
CA TYR A 62 -7.53 4.67 -11.99
C TYR A 62 -6.64 3.53 -11.51
N VAL A 63 -6.60 3.29 -10.19
CA VAL A 63 -5.78 2.22 -9.61
C VAL A 63 -6.26 0.86 -10.10
N VAL A 64 -7.57 0.62 -10.12
CA VAL A 64 -8.15 -0.64 -10.62
C VAL A 64 -7.75 -0.87 -12.08
N ASN A 65 -7.85 0.14 -12.95
CA ASN A 65 -7.45 0.00 -14.35
C ASN A 65 -5.95 -0.35 -14.49
N CYS A 66 -5.09 0.33 -13.74
CA CYS A 66 -3.66 0.03 -13.69
C CYS A 66 -3.37 -1.40 -13.21
N VAL A 67 -4.07 -1.84 -12.17
CA VAL A 67 -3.95 -3.20 -11.62
C VAL A 67 -4.37 -4.24 -12.65
N MET A 68 -5.52 -4.05 -13.30
CA MET A 68 -6.00 -4.96 -14.35
C MET A 68 -5.00 -5.04 -15.51
N GLU A 69 -4.46 -3.90 -15.95
CA GLU A 69 -3.42 -3.87 -16.97
C GLU A 69 -2.17 -4.65 -16.53
N ALA A 70 -1.70 -4.46 -15.30
CA ALA A 70 -0.52 -5.15 -14.78
C ALA A 70 -0.70 -6.67 -14.71
N VAL A 71 -1.88 -7.13 -14.29
CA VAL A 71 -2.22 -8.55 -14.25
C VAL A 71 -2.29 -9.12 -15.67
N LEU A 72 -2.97 -8.45 -16.60
CA LEU A 72 -3.10 -8.91 -17.99
C LEU A 72 -1.77 -8.94 -18.75
N THR A 73 -0.85 -8.04 -18.40
CA THR A 73 0.48 -7.94 -19.01
C THR A 73 1.56 -8.74 -18.26
N ASN A 74 1.20 -9.48 -17.21
CA ASN A 74 2.12 -10.24 -16.37
C ASN A 74 3.30 -9.40 -15.84
N LYS A 75 3.05 -8.14 -15.46
CA LYS A 75 4.07 -7.30 -14.81
C LYS A 75 4.39 -7.89 -13.43
N GLY A 76 5.67 -8.06 -13.12
CA GLY A 76 6.10 -8.63 -11.83
C GLY A 76 5.88 -7.70 -10.63
N GLU A 77 5.95 -6.38 -10.85
CA GLU A 77 5.74 -5.35 -9.84
C GLU A 77 5.20 -4.07 -10.49
N MET A 78 4.23 -3.42 -9.84
CA MET A 78 3.69 -2.12 -10.22
C MET A 78 3.60 -1.18 -9.02
N GLN A 79 4.30 -0.06 -9.07
CA GLN A 79 4.18 1.04 -8.09
C GLN A 79 3.44 2.23 -8.68
N ILE A 80 2.52 2.83 -7.90
CA ILE A 80 1.67 3.94 -8.34
C ILE A 80 1.67 5.01 -7.25
N PRO A 81 2.03 6.29 -7.52
CA PRO A 81 2.48 6.84 -8.80
C PRO A 81 3.89 6.36 -9.17
N ARG A 82 4.28 6.48 -10.45
CA ARG A 82 5.60 6.02 -10.94
C ARG A 82 6.78 6.69 -10.24
N PHE A 83 6.57 7.86 -9.63
CA PHE A 83 7.58 8.53 -8.81
C PHE A 83 8.05 7.66 -7.63
N MET A 84 7.22 6.74 -7.13
CA MET A 84 7.60 5.81 -6.07
C MET A 84 8.80 4.94 -6.44
N TYR A 85 8.94 4.54 -7.71
CA TYR A 85 10.12 3.80 -8.16
C TYR A 85 11.41 4.59 -7.96
N PHE A 86 11.36 5.91 -8.17
CA PHE A 86 12.49 6.79 -7.92
C PHE A 86 12.82 6.86 -6.42
N CYS A 87 11.80 6.96 -5.56
CA CYS A 87 11.97 6.91 -4.11
C CYS A 87 12.59 5.58 -3.65
N THR A 88 12.10 4.44 -4.14
CA THR A 88 12.64 3.12 -3.81
C THR A 88 14.08 2.97 -4.28
N ALA A 89 14.40 3.41 -5.51
CA ALA A 89 15.76 3.37 -6.03
C ALA A 89 16.70 4.27 -5.22
N MET A 90 16.26 5.47 -4.83
CA MET A 90 17.02 6.34 -3.94
C MET A 90 17.27 5.68 -2.58
N ALA A 91 16.24 5.08 -1.98
CA ALA A 91 16.35 4.43 -0.68
C ALA A 91 17.28 3.21 -0.70
N ALA A 92 17.43 2.55 -1.87
CA ALA A 92 18.38 1.45 -2.05
C ALA A 92 19.85 1.90 -2.19
N ILE A 93 20.09 3.13 -2.63
CA ILE A 93 21.44 3.68 -2.87
C ILE A 93 21.93 4.49 -1.66
N LEU A 94 21.02 5.17 -0.96
CA LEU A 94 21.34 6.06 0.15
C LEU A 94 21.49 5.28 1.47
N PRO A 95 22.40 5.72 2.36
CA PRO A 95 22.49 5.18 3.72
C PRO A 95 21.21 5.49 4.52
N THR A 96 20.90 4.65 5.48
CA THR A 96 19.67 4.67 6.29
C THR A 96 19.40 6.03 6.92
N GLU A 97 20.45 6.71 7.40
CA GLU A 97 20.38 8.02 8.03
C GLU A 97 19.96 9.11 7.03
N ALA A 98 20.49 9.06 5.80
CA ALA A 98 20.12 10.01 4.76
C ALA A 98 18.66 9.80 4.30
N THR A 99 18.20 8.55 4.24
CA THR A 99 16.80 8.25 3.93
C THR A 99 15.85 8.74 5.02
N ALA A 100 16.25 8.67 6.29
CA ALA A 100 15.47 9.20 7.41
C ALA A 100 15.33 10.72 7.31
N ILE A 101 16.43 11.45 7.06
CA ILE A 101 16.41 12.90 6.89
C ILE A 101 15.54 13.32 5.70
N LEU A 102 15.63 12.60 4.58
CA LEU A 102 14.77 12.84 3.41
C LEU A 102 13.30 12.57 3.73
N SER A 103 13.00 11.50 4.45
CA SER A 103 11.64 11.16 4.89
C SER A 103 11.03 12.28 5.73
N ASP A 104 11.81 12.83 6.65
CA ASP A 104 11.39 13.96 7.49
C ASP A 104 11.24 15.25 6.66
N TYR A 105 12.15 15.52 5.73
CA TYR A 105 12.07 16.67 4.82
C TYR A 105 10.81 16.64 3.93
N PHE A 106 10.50 15.48 3.35
CA PHE A 106 9.28 15.27 2.57
C PHE A 106 8.03 15.11 3.44
N GLY A 107 8.19 15.05 4.76
CA GLY A 107 7.11 14.92 5.74
C GLY A 107 6.33 13.62 5.61
N ILE A 108 6.98 12.54 5.17
CA ILE A 108 6.33 11.23 4.98
C ILE A 108 5.74 10.75 6.32
N SER A 109 6.50 10.95 7.41
CA SER A 109 6.09 10.60 8.78
C SER A 109 4.83 11.35 9.24
N GLU A 110 4.63 12.59 8.77
CA GLU A 110 3.52 13.47 9.17
C GLU A 110 2.25 13.25 8.33
N THR A 111 2.33 12.50 7.22
CA THR A 111 1.18 12.32 6.30
C THR A 111 -0.03 11.67 6.98
N MET A 112 0.19 10.90 8.03
CA MET A 112 -0.84 10.20 8.80
C MET A 112 -1.29 10.94 10.07
N ASP A 113 -0.72 12.09 10.41
CA ASP A 113 -1.04 12.79 11.67
C ASP A 113 -2.49 13.31 11.72
N THR A 114 -3.09 13.52 10.55
CA THR A 114 -4.48 14.00 10.37
C THR A 114 -5.43 12.89 9.92
N PHE A 115 -4.99 11.63 9.97
CA PHE A 115 -5.78 10.46 9.63
C PHE A 115 -6.96 10.30 10.60
N VAL A 116 -8.19 10.33 10.07
CA VAL A 116 -9.41 10.29 10.89
C VAL A 116 -9.82 8.86 11.27
N GLY A 117 -9.41 7.87 10.49
CA GLY A 117 -9.73 6.46 10.71
C GLY A 117 -11.23 6.15 10.63
N ARG A 118 -11.59 4.86 10.61
CA ARG A 118 -12.99 4.46 10.68
C ARG A 118 -13.43 4.51 12.14
N GLN A 119 -14.40 5.35 12.48
CA GLN A 119 -15.02 5.29 13.80
C GLN A 119 -15.68 3.92 13.95
N ASP A 120 -15.29 3.17 14.98
CA ASP A 120 -15.91 1.88 15.27
C ASP A 120 -17.41 2.09 15.43
N PHE A 121 -18.18 1.51 14.52
CA PHE A 121 -19.59 1.30 14.73
C PHE A 121 -19.70 0.29 15.86
N SER A 122 -19.65 0.78 17.11
CA SER A 122 -19.93 0.01 18.31
C SER A 122 -21.29 -0.62 18.08
N LEU A 123 -21.28 -1.92 17.78
CA LEU A 123 -22.49 -2.72 17.68
C LEU A 123 -23.22 -2.51 19.01
N LYS A 124 -24.28 -1.71 19.00
CA LYS A 124 -25.33 -1.77 20.00
C LYS A 124 -25.91 -3.18 19.85
N VAL A 125 -25.30 -4.14 20.55
CA VAL A 125 -25.85 -5.47 20.73
C VAL A 125 -27.18 -5.24 21.42
N LEU A 126 -28.27 -5.19 20.65
CA LEU A 126 -29.61 -5.12 21.19
C LEU A 126 -29.78 -6.39 22.04
N PRO A 127 -30.11 -6.29 23.34
CA PRO A 127 -30.31 -7.46 24.17
C PRO A 127 -31.49 -8.25 23.62
N VAL A 128 -31.20 -9.39 23.00
CA VAL A 128 -32.22 -10.35 22.55
C VAL A 128 -32.87 -10.91 23.81
N LYS A 129 -34.07 -10.42 24.14
CA LYS A 129 -34.94 -11.03 25.15
C LYS A 129 -35.47 -12.34 24.58
N TRP A 130 -34.92 -13.46 25.03
CA TRP A 130 -35.53 -14.77 24.83
C TRP A 130 -36.69 -14.93 25.82
N SER A 131 -37.91 -15.12 25.29
CA SER A 131 -39.06 -15.58 26.08
C SER A 131 -39.06 -17.10 26.07
N PRO A 132 -39.09 -17.79 27.23
CA PRO A 132 -39.25 -19.24 27.25
C PRO A 132 -40.69 -19.59 26.85
N VAL A 133 -40.82 -20.59 25.97
CA VAL A 133 -42.06 -21.32 25.70
C VAL A 133 -42.08 -22.53 26.62
#